data_AF-A0A1A0DJG2-F1
#
_entry.id   AF-A0A1A0DJG2-F1
#
_cell.length_a   1.000
_cell.length_b   1.000
_cell.length_c   1.000
_cell.angle_alpha   90.00
_cell.angle_beta   90.00
_cell.angle_gamma   90.00
#
_symmetry.space_group_name_H-M   'P 1'
#
loop_
_entity.id
_entity.type
_entity.pdbx_description
1 polymer ?
#
loop_
_entity_poly.entity_id
_entity_poly.type
_entity_poly.pdbx_seq_one_letter_code
_entity_poly.pdbx_strand_id
1 'polypeptide(L)'
;MLPLTSLFCDYISPKNTDPKYYKEFINKYTLFTVPIIYSQAVLTPDSSVGLTKELLDTEVNQFINDLPGNATARRSLYRPLCLAGGIDPGKMVQDGEKRTFVSHFFEETSDRLSLSNRELILSSLNASAFLNYFSLLEDTLKKIYWQISHHKKDKTLRTGGETISFYLKNILSLKNIENEFIYQIEQRSKFFNNFEALVEMWSLMNLIRNKYIHNGNYYNKRSREFFNQRVFSVISKFSRDEYSLEKVLFIDKFDPMINEIKETGQLTFSDTLENCIRNIGLFVMESLLLCDRKSKQENRKKKHVRSF
;
A
#
# COMPACT_ATOMS: atom_id res chain seq x y z
N MET A 1 -1.64 18.68 1.13
CA MET A 1 -2.46 17.61 1.75
C MET A 1 -1.56 16.56 2.36
N LEU A 2 -1.92 15.99 3.51
CA LEU A 2 -1.13 14.92 4.13
C LEU A 2 -1.50 13.57 3.50
N PRO A 3 -0.51 12.69 3.24
CA PRO A 3 -0.77 11.35 2.71
C PRO A 3 -1.46 10.43 3.72
N LEU A 4 -1.67 10.87 4.96
CA LEU A 4 -2.12 10.05 6.09
C LEU A 4 -3.64 9.88 6.15
N THR A 5 -4.39 10.92 5.77
CA THR A 5 -5.83 11.03 6.01
C THR A 5 -6.67 11.10 4.73
N SER A 6 -6.02 11.21 3.58
CA SER A 6 -6.72 11.29 2.30
C SER A 6 -7.12 9.91 1.80
N LEU A 7 -8.42 9.72 1.57
CA LEU A 7 -8.95 8.56 0.86
C LEU A 7 -8.89 8.76 -0.66
N PHE A 8 -7.72 9.13 -1.22
CA PHE A 8 -7.63 9.27 -2.68
C PHE A 8 -7.90 7.94 -3.34
N CYS A 9 -8.96 7.93 -4.14
CA CYS A 9 -9.35 6.86 -5.05
C CYS A 9 -9.43 7.39 -6.49
N ASP A 10 -9.43 8.72 -6.61
CA ASP A 10 -9.35 9.49 -7.83
C ASP A 10 -7.90 9.74 -8.24
N TYR A 11 -7.71 9.94 -9.54
CA TYR A 11 -6.42 10.14 -10.17
C TYR A 11 -6.59 10.99 -11.43
N ILE A 12 -5.51 11.63 -11.87
CA ILE A 12 -5.51 12.39 -13.13
C ILE A 12 -5.92 11.48 -14.28
N SER A 13 -7.01 11.83 -14.96
CA SER A 13 -7.52 11.01 -16.06
C SER A 13 -6.46 10.82 -17.17
N PRO A 14 -6.19 9.58 -17.60
CA PRO A 14 -5.21 9.31 -18.64
C PRO A 14 -5.72 9.79 -20.01
N LYS A 15 -4.85 10.47 -20.76
CA LYS A 15 -5.08 10.92 -22.14
C LYS A 15 -4.44 9.93 -23.12
N ASN A 16 -4.94 9.91 -24.36
CA ASN A 16 -4.37 9.06 -25.41
C ASN A 16 -2.87 9.27 -25.61
N THR A 17 -2.40 10.52 -25.50
CA THR A 17 -1.00 10.91 -25.66
C THR A 17 -0.10 10.62 -24.45
N ASP A 18 -0.66 10.15 -23.34
CA ASP A 18 0.10 9.92 -22.11
C ASP A 18 0.99 8.67 -22.18
N PRO A 19 2.07 8.62 -21.38
CA PRO A 19 2.96 7.47 -21.33
C PRO A 19 2.23 6.17 -20.97
N LYS A 20 2.66 5.06 -21.58
CA LYS A 20 2.07 3.72 -21.35
C LYS A 20 2.15 3.31 -19.88
N TYR A 21 3.27 3.62 -19.21
CA TYR A 21 3.47 3.25 -17.80
C TYR A 21 2.38 3.81 -16.88
N TYR A 22 1.87 5.02 -17.16
CA TYR A 22 0.87 5.64 -16.31
C TYR A 22 -0.49 4.96 -16.48
N LYS A 23 -0.87 4.64 -17.73
CA LYS A 23 -2.09 3.88 -18.03
C LYS A 23 -2.06 2.49 -17.40
N GLU A 24 -0.93 1.80 -17.49
CA GLU A 24 -0.75 0.49 -16.86
C GLU A 24 -0.80 0.57 -15.33
N PHE A 25 -0.17 1.59 -14.74
CA PHE A 25 -0.23 1.84 -13.30
C PHE A 25 -1.67 2.06 -12.83
N ILE A 26 -2.40 2.97 -13.49
CA ILE A 26 -3.79 3.28 -13.13
C ILE A 26 -4.71 2.06 -13.29
N ASN A 27 -4.56 1.28 -14.36
CA ASN A 27 -5.34 0.06 -14.54
C ASN A 27 -5.15 -0.92 -13.37
N LYS A 28 -3.89 -1.19 -12.98
CA LYS A 28 -3.59 -2.05 -11.84
C LYS A 28 -4.04 -1.44 -10.52
N TYR A 29 -3.83 -0.13 -10.34
CA TYR A 29 -4.28 0.62 -9.18
C TYR A 29 -5.78 0.43 -8.99
N THR A 30 -6.61 0.66 -10.01
CA THR A 30 -8.05 0.46 -9.96
C THR A 30 -8.44 -0.98 -9.62
N LEU A 31 -7.77 -1.97 -10.21
CA LEU A 31 -8.01 -3.40 -9.92
C LEU A 31 -7.68 -3.79 -8.47
N PHE A 32 -6.83 -3.04 -7.78
CA PHE A 32 -6.57 -3.23 -6.35
C PHE A 32 -7.53 -2.41 -5.49
N THR A 33 -7.63 -1.11 -5.79
CA THR A 33 -8.35 -0.13 -4.98
C THR A 33 -9.85 -0.40 -4.88
N VAL A 34 -10.50 -0.78 -5.98
CA VAL A 34 -11.96 -1.01 -5.96
C VAL A 34 -12.34 -2.18 -5.04
N PRO A 35 -11.74 -3.39 -5.16
CA PRO A 35 -12.02 -4.49 -4.23
C PRO A 35 -11.66 -4.18 -2.77
N ILE A 36 -10.56 -3.47 -2.52
CA ILE A 36 -10.12 -3.09 -1.17
C ILE A 36 -11.16 -2.19 -0.51
N ILE A 37 -11.55 -1.10 -1.17
CA ILE A 37 -12.54 -0.16 -0.64
C ILE A 37 -13.87 -0.85 -0.43
N TYR A 38 -14.33 -1.67 -1.37
CA TYR A 38 -15.58 -2.39 -1.22
C TYR A 38 -15.53 -3.31 0.01
N SER A 39 -14.45 -4.08 0.17
CA SER A 39 -14.30 -5.02 1.29
C SER A 39 -14.23 -4.30 2.64
N GLN A 40 -13.55 -3.15 2.70
CA GLN A 40 -13.51 -2.32 3.91
C GLN A 40 -14.87 -1.68 4.20
N ALA A 41 -15.56 -1.17 3.19
CA ALA A 41 -16.86 -0.53 3.34
C ALA A 41 -17.90 -1.50 3.94
N VAL A 42 -17.92 -2.75 3.50
CA VAL A 42 -18.81 -3.79 4.05
C VAL A 42 -18.58 -4.04 5.55
N LEU A 43 -17.40 -3.73 6.07
CA LEU A 43 -17.01 -3.93 7.48
C LEU A 43 -17.01 -2.62 8.29
N THR A 44 -17.45 -1.52 7.69
CA THR A 44 -17.52 -0.19 8.31
C THR A 44 -18.99 0.14 8.61
N PRO A 45 -19.35 0.45 9.87
CA PRO A 45 -20.75 0.69 10.28
C PRO A 45 -21.47 1.76 9.46
N ASP A 46 -20.77 2.82 9.08
CA ASP A 46 -21.37 3.99 8.42
C ASP A 46 -21.69 3.79 6.93
N SER A 47 -21.41 2.61 6.36
CA SER A 47 -21.58 2.36 4.93
C SER A 47 -23.02 2.01 4.52
N SER A 48 -23.87 1.61 5.47
CA SER A 48 -25.24 1.14 5.21
C SER A 48 -26.21 1.62 6.29
N VAL A 49 -27.40 2.06 5.88
CA VAL A 49 -28.44 2.53 6.80
C VAL A 49 -28.91 1.39 7.71
N GLY A 50 -28.81 1.59 9.03
CA GLY A 50 -29.31 0.65 10.03
C GLY A 50 -28.31 -0.41 10.51
N LEU A 51 -27.07 -0.40 10.03
CA LEU A 51 -26.00 -1.29 10.48
C LEU A 51 -25.19 -0.63 11.60
N THR A 52 -25.31 -1.15 12.83
CA THR A 52 -24.49 -0.69 13.96
C THR A 52 -23.17 -1.44 14.02
N LYS A 53 -22.19 -0.88 14.75
CA LYS A 53 -20.90 -1.55 15.01
C LYS A 53 -21.10 -2.91 15.68
N GLU A 54 -21.99 -2.99 16.64
CA GLU A 54 -22.28 -4.20 17.41
C GLU A 54 -22.93 -5.29 16.55
N LEU A 55 -23.81 -4.90 15.63
CA LEU A 55 -24.42 -5.82 14.68
C LEU A 55 -23.36 -6.42 13.75
N LEU A 56 -22.48 -5.58 13.18
CA LEU A 56 -21.36 -6.03 12.35
C LEU A 56 -20.41 -6.95 13.10
N ASP A 57 -20.03 -6.59 14.33
CA ASP A 57 -19.15 -7.43 15.16
C ASP A 57 -19.81 -8.80 15.42
N THR A 58 -21.13 -8.84 15.65
CA THR A 58 -21.90 -10.08 15.84
C THR A 58 -21.92 -10.93 14.57
N GLU A 59 -22.20 -10.35 13.42
CA GLU A 59 -22.22 -11.05 12.13
C GLU A 59 -20.86 -11.63 11.76
N VAL A 60 -19.78 -10.87 11.98
CA VAL A 60 -18.41 -11.33 11.76
C VAL A 60 -18.04 -12.49 12.68
N ASN A 61 -18.39 -12.41 13.97
CA ASN A 61 -18.14 -13.49 14.93
C ASN A 61 -18.90 -14.76 14.52
N GLN A 62 -20.17 -14.63 14.14
CA GLN A 62 -20.97 -15.76 13.66
C GLN A 62 -20.34 -16.39 12.41
N PHE A 63 -19.93 -15.57 11.44
CA PHE A 63 -19.25 -16.05 10.24
C PHE A 63 -17.98 -16.85 10.56
N ILE A 64 -17.14 -16.35 11.46
CA ILE A 64 -15.90 -17.02 11.89
C ILE A 64 -16.20 -18.36 12.56
N ASN A 65 -17.20 -18.40 13.44
CA ASN A 65 -17.64 -19.61 14.13
C ASN A 65 -18.19 -20.68 13.16
N ASP A 66 -18.81 -20.27 12.06
CA ASP A 66 -19.36 -21.17 11.06
C ASP A 66 -18.31 -21.69 10.06
N LEU A 67 -17.12 -21.06 9.97
CA LEU A 67 -16.06 -21.44 9.01
C LEU A 67 -15.65 -22.92 9.08
N PRO A 68 -15.44 -23.56 10.25
CA PRO A 68 -15.08 -24.97 10.31
C PRO A 68 -16.14 -25.90 9.70
N GLY A 69 -17.41 -25.65 9.98
CA GLY A 69 -18.54 -26.39 9.40
C GLY A 69 -18.62 -26.16 7.89
N ASN A 70 -18.57 -24.90 7.46
CA ASN A 70 -18.60 -24.50 6.05
C ASN A 70 -17.42 -25.07 5.25
N ALA A 71 -16.22 -25.09 5.81
CA ALA A 71 -15.04 -25.68 5.18
C ALA A 71 -15.18 -27.20 4.99
N THR A 72 -15.86 -27.88 5.91
CA THR A 72 -16.15 -29.32 5.80
C THR A 72 -17.18 -29.59 4.72
N ALA A 73 -18.27 -28.81 4.68
CA ALA A 73 -19.29 -28.90 3.64
C ALA A 73 -18.73 -28.60 2.24
N ARG A 74 -17.87 -27.58 2.08
CA ARG A 74 -17.24 -27.28 0.79
C ARG A 74 -16.34 -28.40 0.30
N ARG A 75 -15.61 -29.07 1.19
CA ARG A 75 -14.75 -30.21 0.83
C ARG A 75 -15.57 -31.42 0.36
N SER A 76 -16.67 -31.74 1.04
CA SER A 76 -17.52 -32.87 0.63
C SER A 76 -18.17 -32.65 -0.74
N LEU A 77 -18.38 -31.39 -1.14
CA LEU A 77 -18.94 -31.03 -2.45
C LEU A 77 -17.93 -31.03 -3.59
N TYR A 78 -16.61 -30.98 -3.32
CA TYR A 78 -15.60 -30.83 -4.37
C TYR A 78 -15.66 -31.94 -5.43
N ARG A 79 -15.62 -33.22 -5.02
CA ARG A 79 -15.66 -34.35 -5.97
C ARG A 79 -16.96 -34.37 -6.79
N PRO A 80 -18.16 -34.25 -6.20
CA PRO A 80 -19.40 -34.11 -6.97
C PRO A 80 -19.35 -32.98 -8.01
N LEU A 81 -18.81 -31.81 -7.65
CA LEU A 81 -18.69 -30.68 -8.57
C LEU A 81 -17.70 -30.95 -9.71
N CYS A 82 -16.56 -31.59 -9.44
CA CYS A 82 -15.62 -32.00 -10.49
C CYS A 82 -16.27 -32.96 -11.49
N LEU A 83 -16.97 -33.99 -10.98
CA LEU A 83 -17.65 -34.97 -11.82
C LEU A 83 -18.77 -34.34 -12.65
N ALA A 84 -19.56 -33.43 -12.07
CA ALA A 84 -20.58 -32.68 -12.81
C ALA A 84 -19.97 -31.81 -13.93
N GLY A 85 -18.74 -31.33 -13.76
CA GLY A 85 -17.97 -30.61 -14.76
C GLY A 85 -17.22 -31.49 -15.76
N GLY A 86 -17.39 -32.82 -15.71
CA GLY A 86 -16.69 -33.76 -16.60
C GLY A 86 -15.19 -33.92 -16.29
N ILE A 87 -14.76 -33.55 -15.08
CA ILE A 87 -13.37 -33.66 -14.62
C ILE A 87 -13.29 -34.80 -13.60
N ASP A 88 -12.45 -35.80 -13.85
CA ASP A 88 -12.10 -36.81 -12.84
C ASP A 88 -11.04 -36.23 -11.89
N PRO A 89 -11.38 -35.96 -10.61
CA PRO A 89 -10.41 -35.47 -9.64
C PRO A 89 -9.42 -36.55 -9.18
N GLY A 90 -9.61 -37.80 -9.63
CA GLY A 90 -8.81 -38.94 -9.23
C GLY A 90 -9.01 -39.31 -7.77
N LYS A 91 -8.00 -39.99 -7.21
CA LYS A 91 -7.92 -40.29 -5.77
C LYS A 91 -7.18 -39.15 -5.08
N MET A 92 -7.90 -38.33 -4.31
CA MET A 92 -7.27 -37.32 -3.48
C MET A 92 -6.77 -37.94 -2.19
N VAL A 93 -5.44 -37.96 -1.98
CA VAL A 93 -4.80 -38.41 -0.73
C VAL A 93 -5.39 -37.68 0.49
N GLN A 94 -5.77 -36.43 0.28
CA GLN A 94 -6.33 -35.51 1.27
C GLN A 94 -7.70 -35.95 1.83
N ASP A 95 -8.43 -36.82 1.13
CA ASP A 95 -9.71 -37.37 1.60
C ASP A 95 -9.54 -38.31 2.80
N GLY A 96 -8.34 -38.90 2.95
CA GLY A 96 -7.98 -39.74 4.09
C GLY A 96 -7.33 -38.99 5.26
N GLU A 97 -7.06 -37.68 5.10
CA GLU A 97 -6.40 -36.87 6.12
C GLU A 97 -7.41 -36.19 7.05
N LYS A 98 -7.22 -36.32 8.37
CA LYS A 98 -7.99 -35.53 9.34
C LYS A 98 -7.63 -34.06 9.18
N ARG A 99 -8.60 -33.26 8.72
CA ARG A 99 -8.42 -31.85 8.38
C ARG A 99 -9.50 -31.01 9.06
N THR A 100 -9.07 -30.02 9.82
CA THR A 100 -9.93 -29.04 10.48
C THR A 100 -9.49 -27.64 10.11
N PHE A 101 -10.46 -26.73 9.97
CA PHE A 101 -10.18 -25.30 10.04
C PHE A 101 -10.11 -24.89 11.51
N VAL A 102 -9.20 -24.00 11.86
CA VAL A 102 -8.94 -23.63 13.26
C VAL A 102 -9.22 -22.14 13.42
N SER A 103 -10.46 -21.79 13.78
CA SER A 103 -10.87 -20.40 14.00
C SER A 103 -10.29 -19.81 15.29
N HIS A 104 -10.06 -20.63 16.34
CA HIS A 104 -9.57 -20.12 17.63
C HIS A 104 -8.23 -19.39 17.55
N PHE A 105 -7.34 -19.73 16.61
CA PHE A 105 -6.08 -18.98 16.43
C PHE A 105 -6.32 -17.53 15.99
N PHE A 106 -7.40 -17.28 15.26
CA PHE A 106 -7.79 -15.93 14.85
C PHE A 106 -8.31 -15.14 16.07
N GLU A 107 -9.17 -15.76 16.87
CA GLU A 107 -9.73 -15.18 18.10
C GLU A 107 -8.64 -14.90 19.16
N GLU A 108 -7.72 -15.85 19.37
CA GLU A 108 -6.56 -15.64 20.25
C GLU A 108 -5.70 -14.46 19.80
N THR A 109 -5.60 -14.23 18.49
CA THR A 109 -4.86 -13.09 17.94
C THR A 109 -5.62 -11.78 18.15
N SER A 110 -6.95 -11.77 17.98
CA SER A 110 -7.76 -10.57 18.22
C SER A 110 -7.71 -10.16 19.69
N ASP A 111 -7.81 -11.13 20.60
CA ASP A 111 -7.73 -10.90 22.04
C ASP A 111 -6.36 -10.37 22.47
N ARG A 112 -5.27 -10.97 21.95
CA ARG A 112 -3.90 -10.51 22.24
C ARG A 112 -3.67 -9.06 21.79
N LEU A 113 -4.31 -8.63 20.70
CA LEU A 113 -4.19 -7.28 20.16
C LEU A 113 -5.25 -6.31 20.70
N SER A 114 -6.16 -6.77 21.58
CA SER A 114 -7.30 -5.97 22.07
C SER A 114 -8.17 -5.42 20.92
N LEU A 115 -8.36 -6.21 19.86
CA LEU A 115 -9.17 -5.87 18.69
C LEU A 115 -10.42 -6.76 18.65
N SER A 116 -11.53 -6.24 18.09
CA SER A 116 -12.61 -7.13 17.67
C SER A 116 -12.17 -7.99 16.48
N ASN A 117 -12.81 -9.15 16.26
CA ASN A 117 -12.54 -9.97 15.08
C ASN A 117 -12.71 -9.18 13.77
N ARG A 118 -13.70 -8.27 13.69
CA ARG A 118 -13.90 -7.37 12.56
C ARG A 118 -12.73 -6.42 12.37
N GLU A 119 -12.21 -5.84 13.45
CA GLU A 119 -11.05 -4.95 13.42
C GLU A 119 -9.77 -5.70 12.99
N LEU A 120 -9.63 -6.97 13.39
CA LEU A 120 -8.53 -7.82 12.92
C LEU A 120 -8.65 -8.18 11.42
N ILE A 121 -9.87 -8.40 10.91
CA ILE A 121 -10.12 -8.56 9.47
C ILE A 121 -9.74 -7.27 8.72
N LEU A 122 -10.22 -6.12 9.18
CA LEU A 122 -9.89 -4.82 8.60
C LEU A 122 -8.38 -4.58 8.59
N SER A 123 -7.69 -4.89 9.69
CA SER A 123 -6.24 -4.78 9.75
C SER A 123 -5.53 -5.69 8.73
N SER A 124 -6.03 -6.91 8.55
CA SER A 124 -5.51 -7.86 7.57
C SER A 124 -5.74 -7.36 6.12
N LEU A 125 -6.90 -6.76 5.84
CA LEU A 125 -7.20 -6.12 4.56
C LEU A 125 -6.25 -4.93 4.30
N ASN A 126 -6.06 -4.07 5.30
CA ASN A 126 -5.15 -2.92 5.25
C ASN A 126 -3.70 -3.35 4.99
N ALA A 127 -3.25 -4.44 5.63
CA ALA A 127 -1.92 -4.98 5.38
C ALA A 127 -1.75 -5.50 3.94
N SER A 128 -2.76 -6.21 3.42
CA SER A 128 -2.77 -6.68 2.03
C SER A 128 -2.76 -5.51 1.04
N ALA A 129 -3.62 -4.51 1.27
CA ALA A 129 -3.68 -3.28 0.49
C ALA A 129 -2.33 -2.56 0.48
N PHE A 130 -1.72 -2.40 1.65
CA PHE A 130 -0.42 -1.78 1.80
C PHE A 130 0.65 -2.47 0.94
N LEU A 131 0.73 -3.81 0.99
CA LEU A 131 1.69 -4.59 0.20
C LEU A 131 1.43 -4.49 -1.31
N ASN A 132 0.17 -4.48 -1.72
CA ASN A 132 -0.21 -4.36 -3.13
C ASN A 132 0.19 -3.01 -3.70
N TYR A 133 -0.11 -1.91 -3.00
CA TYR A 133 0.30 -0.56 -3.44
C TYR A 133 1.82 -0.40 -3.45
N PHE A 134 2.50 -0.91 -2.43
CA PHE A 134 3.96 -0.88 -2.36
C PHE A 134 4.59 -1.57 -3.57
N SER A 135 4.14 -2.80 -3.85
CA SER A 135 4.66 -3.60 -4.96
C SER A 135 4.33 -2.99 -6.32
N LEU A 136 3.13 -2.41 -6.46
CA LEU A 136 2.71 -1.71 -7.67
C LEU A 136 3.63 -0.53 -7.99
N LEU A 137 3.95 0.30 -6.99
CA LEU A 137 4.84 1.43 -7.16
C LEU A 137 6.26 0.97 -7.52
N GLU A 138 6.77 -0.04 -6.80
CA GLU A 138 8.11 -0.61 -7.03
C GLU A 138 8.27 -1.13 -8.45
N ASP A 139 7.35 -2.00 -8.88
CA ASP A 139 7.37 -2.62 -10.20
C ASP A 139 7.23 -1.58 -11.32
N THR A 140 6.39 -0.57 -11.11
CA THR A 140 6.15 0.47 -12.11
C THR A 140 7.41 1.32 -12.31
N LEU A 141 8.03 1.80 -11.24
CA LEU A 141 9.28 2.57 -11.32
C LEU A 141 10.41 1.74 -11.92
N LYS A 142 10.54 0.47 -11.52
CA LYS A 142 11.51 -0.48 -12.09
C LYS A 142 11.36 -0.59 -13.61
N LYS A 143 10.14 -0.76 -14.10
CA LYS A 143 9.85 -0.84 -15.55
C LYS A 143 10.20 0.45 -16.27
N ILE A 144 9.83 1.61 -15.72
CA ILE A 144 10.18 2.92 -16.31
C ILE A 144 11.70 3.05 -16.42
N TYR A 145 12.43 2.76 -15.33
CA TYR A 145 13.88 2.82 -15.31
C TYR A 145 14.51 1.89 -16.36
N TRP A 146 14.04 0.64 -16.48
CA TRP A 146 14.55 -0.30 -17.48
C TRP A 146 14.30 0.14 -18.92
N GLN A 147 13.15 0.76 -19.19
CA GLN A 147 12.81 1.30 -20.51
C GLN A 147 13.76 2.44 -20.91
N ILE A 148 14.13 3.31 -19.97
CA ILE A 148 14.98 4.48 -20.23
C ILE A 148 16.47 4.10 -20.24
N SER A 149 16.89 3.13 -19.44
CA SER A 149 18.28 2.67 -19.34
C SER A 149 18.67 1.64 -20.40
N HIS A 150 17.77 1.31 -21.34
CA HIS A 150 17.96 0.27 -22.37
C HIS A 150 18.42 -1.08 -21.79
N HIS A 151 17.84 -1.49 -20.66
CA HIS A 151 18.17 -2.75 -19.98
C HIS A 151 19.66 -2.96 -19.67
N LYS A 152 20.46 -1.89 -19.52
CA LYS A 152 21.82 -2.04 -18.98
C LYS A 152 21.71 -2.70 -17.61
N LYS A 153 22.19 -3.95 -17.50
CA LYS A 153 22.11 -4.75 -16.28
C LYS A 153 22.75 -3.97 -15.12
N ASP A 154 21.94 -3.62 -14.13
CA ASP A 154 22.46 -3.21 -12.84
C ASP A 154 23.15 -4.43 -12.23
N LYS A 155 24.47 -4.35 -12.02
CA LYS A 155 25.27 -5.43 -11.44
C LYS A 155 25.14 -5.50 -9.91
N THR A 156 24.46 -4.54 -9.28
CA THR A 156 24.31 -4.51 -7.82
C THR A 156 23.03 -5.21 -7.38
N LEU A 157 23.18 -6.32 -6.64
CA LEU A 157 22.10 -6.89 -5.82
C LEU A 157 21.73 -5.84 -4.77
N ARG A 158 20.60 -5.17 -4.96
CA ARG A 158 20.11 -4.16 -4.02
C ARG A 158 19.18 -4.79 -3.00
N THR A 159 19.28 -4.32 -1.76
CA THR A 159 18.31 -4.67 -0.73
C THR A 159 16.99 -3.99 -1.06
N GLY A 160 15.86 -4.64 -0.73
CA GLY A 160 14.52 -4.14 -1.07
C GLY A 160 14.24 -2.71 -0.59
N GLY A 161 14.96 -2.22 0.43
CA GLY A 161 14.68 -0.93 1.06
C GLY A 161 15.10 0.31 0.29
N GLU A 162 16.03 0.18 -0.65
CA GLU A 162 16.50 1.32 -1.44
C GLU A 162 15.91 1.34 -2.85
N THR A 163 15.17 0.31 -3.23
CA THR A 163 14.75 0.03 -4.61
C THR A 163 13.97 1.17 -5.25
N ILE A 164 12.92 1.67 -4.57
CA ILE A 164 12.07 2.76 -5.09
C ILE A 164 12.84 4.07 -5.17
N SER A 165 13.51 4.48 -4.08
CA SER A 165 14.32 5.70 -4.07
C SER A 165 15.39 5.68 -5.16
N PHE A 166 16.02 4.52 -5.36
CA PHE A 166 17.00 4.33 -6.42
C PHE A 166 16.38 4.50 -7.81
N TYR A 167 15.31 3.75 -8.13
CA TYR A 167 14.70 3.83 -9.46
C TYR A 167 14.17 5.24 -9.73
N LEU A 168 13.51 5.86 -8.76
CA LEU A 168 13.01 7.22 -8.91
C LEU A 168 14.16 8.22 -9.16
N LYS A 169 15.20 8.25 -8.31
CA LYS A 169 16.37 9.13 -8.53
C LYS A 169 16.98 8.98 -9.92
N ASN A 170 17.14 7.74 -10.38
CA ASN A 170 17.70 7.48 -11.70
C ASN A 170 16.77 7.89 -12.83
N ILE A 171 15.45 7.71 -12.70
CA ILE A 171 14.47 8.19 -13.69
C ILE A 171 14.56 9.71 -13.79
N LEU A 172 14.56 10.41 -12.65
CA LEU A 172 14.62 11.87 -12.61
C LEU A 172 15.90 12.41 -13.24
N SER A 173 17.04 11.79 -12.94
CA SER A 173 18.34 12.13 -13.51
C SER A 173 18.41 11.85 -15.01
N LEU A 174 18.06 10.63 -15.45
CA LEU A 174 18.12 10.25 -16.87
C LEU A 174 17.17 11.07 -17.76
N LYS A 175 16.02 11.49 -17.23
CA LYS A 175 15.09 12.38 -17.93
C LYS A 175 15.41 13.87 -17.77
N ASN A 176 16.33 14.23 -16.87
CA ASN A 176 16.62 15.61 -16.49
C ASN A 176 15.36 16.40 -16.06
N ILE A 177 14.55 15.81 -15.17
CA ILE A 177 13.26 16.37 -14.70
C ILE A 177 13.18 16.56 -13.18
N GLU A 178 14.30 16.48 -12.46
CA GLU A 178 14.31 16.50 -11.00
C GLU A 178 13.61 17.73 -10.40
N ASN A 179 13.98 18.94 -10.84
CA ASN A 179 13.38 20.18 -10.36
C ASN A 179 11.88 20.26 -10.66
N GLU A 180 11.47 19.85 -11.87
CA GLU A 180 10.06 19.83 -12.24
C GLU A 180 9.29 18.81 -11.41
N PHE A 181 9.87 17.64 -11.15
CA PHE A 181 9.25 16.62 -10.33
C PHE A 181 9.03 17.10 -8.90
N ILE A 182 10.04 17.75 -8.29
CA ILE A 182 9.95 18.33 -6.95
C ILE A 182 8.85 19.41 -6.91
N TYR A 183 8.80 20.27 -7.92
CA TYR A 183 7.71 21.24 -8.04
C TYR A 183 6.34 20.55 -8.09
N GLN A 184 6.18 19.53 -8.93
CA GLN A 184 4.91 18.82 -9.11
C GLN A 184 4.46 18.04 -7.86
N ILE A 185 5.40 17.45 -7.11
CA ILE A 185 5.05 16.69 -5.90
C ILE A 185 4.66 17.63 -4.75
N GLU A 186 5.32 18.78 -4.62
CA GLU A 186 4.99 19.82 -3.63
C GLU A 186 3.57 20.36 -3.84
N GLN A 187 3.15 20.57 -5.09
CA GLN A 187 1.79 21.00 -5.41
C GLN A 187 0.71 20.00 -4.95
N ARG A 188 1.05 18.71 -4.84
CA ARG A 188 0.12 17.66 -4.39
C ARG A 188 0.16 17.49 -2.88
N SER A 189 1.35 17.57 -2.31
CA SER A 189 1.56 17.42 -0.89
C SER A 189 2.62 18.39 -0.40
N LYS A 190 2.19 19.37 0.39
CA LYS A 190 3.08 20.23 1.19
C LYS A 190 4.02 19.44 2.11
N PHE A 191 3.71 18.16 2.36
CA PHE A 191 4.58 17.23 3.09
C PHE A 191 5.79 16.75 2.27
N PHE A 192 5.78 16.91 0.94
CA PHE A 192 6.90 16.52 0.09
C PHE A 192 7.49 17.76 -0.59
N ASN A 193 8.10 18.63 0.21
CA ASN A 193 8.73 19.88 -0.25
C ASN A 193 10.16 19.68 -0.80
N ASN A 194 10.76 18.51 -0.60
CA ASN A 194 12.04 18.12 -1.17
C ASN A 194 12.10 16.59 -1.36
N PHE A 195 13.10 16.13 -2.10
CA PHE A 195 13.27 14.71 -2.40
C PHE A 195 13.62 13.89 -1.15
N GLU A 196 14.36 14.47 -0.22
CA GLU A 196 14.79 13.82 1.03
C GLU A 196 13.60 13.45 1.92
N ALA A 197 12.58 14.29 2.01
CA ALA A 197 11.35 14.00 2.76
C ALA A 197 10.63 12.76 2.21
N LEU A 198 10.57 12.63 0.88
CA LEU A 198 10.03 11.45 0.21
C LEU A 198 10.88 10.19 0.52
N VAL A 199 12.21 10.33 0.54
CA VAL A 199 13.13 9.22 0.87
C VAL A 199 12.97 8.74 2.31
N GLU A 200 12.85 9.65 3.28
CA GLU A 200 12.66 9.25 4.68
C GLU A 200 11.29 8.59 4.89
N MET A 201 10.24 9.14 4.28
CA MET A 201 8.91 8.53 4.34
C MET A 201 8.92 7.14 3.69
N TRP A 202 9.58 7.00 2.54
CA TRP A 202 9.78 5.71 1.90
C TRP A 202 10.55 4.72 2.79
N SER A 203 11.62 5.18 3.44
CA SER A 203 12.41 4.34 4.34
C SER A 203 11.59 3.84 5.53
N LEU A 204 10.68 4.67 6.06
CA LEU A 204 9.75 4.27 7.11
C LEU A 204 8.76 3.21 6.59
N MET A 205 8.12 3.44 5.43
CA MET A 205 7.20 2.47 4.83
C MET A 205 7.89 1.14 4.53
N ASN A 206 9.12 1.17 4.04
CA ASN A 206 9.87 -0.05 3.78
C ASN A 206 10.25 -0.80 5.07
N LEU A 207 10.58 -0.10 6.16
CA LEU A 207 10.80 -0.74 7.45
C LEU A 207 9.54 -1.51 7.89
N ILE A 208 8.37 -0.88 7.78
CA ILE A 208 7.07 -1.48 8.11
C ILE A 208 6.82 -2.71 7.23
N ARG A 209 6.98 -2.59 5.91
CA ARG A 209 6.87 -3.71 4.97
C ARG A 209 7.76 -4.89 5.37
N ASN A 210 9.05 -4.63 5.60
CA ASN A 210 10.02 -5.68 5.88
C ASN A 210 9.70 -6.39 7.20
N LYS A 211 9.21 -5.65 8.21
CA LYS A 211 8.77 -6.21 9.48
C LYS A 211 7.56 -7.11 9.31
N TYR A 212 6.59 -6.68 8.51
CA TYR A 212 5.42 -7.49 8.21
C TYR A 212 5.81 -8.79 7.47
N ILE A 213 6.54 -8.69 6.36
CA ILE A 213 6.88 -9.86 5.50
C ILE A 213 7.80 -10.86 6.20
N HIS A 214 8.83 -10.40 6.91
CA HIS A 214 9.91 -11.29 7.39
C HIS A 214 9.82 -11.64 8.87
N ASN A 215 9.05 -10.88 9.65
CA ASN A 215 8.99 -11.05 11.11
C ASN A 215 7.56 -11.20 11.63
N GLY A 216 6.57 -11.45 10.77
CA GLY A 216 5.17 -11.52 11.20
C GLY A 216 4.75 -10.26 11.95
N ASN A 217 5.32 -9.11 11.55
CA ASN A 217 5.09 -7.80 12.14
C ASN A 217 5.61 -7.60 13.57
N TYR A 218 6.53 -8.45 14.03
CA TYR A 218 7.13 -8.33 15.36
C TYR A 218 8.34 -7.38 15.39
N TYR A 219 8.36 -6.49 16.39
CA TYR A 219 9.40 -5.49 16.63
C TYR A 219 10.17 -5.80 17.91
N ASN A 220 11.37 -6.36 17.77
CA ASN A 220 12.33 -6.49 18.87
C ASN A 220 12.89 -5.12 19.28
N LYS A 221 13.58 -5.03 20.44
CA LYS A 221 14.13 -3.78 21.01
C LYS A 221 14.81 -2.88 19.96
N ARG A 222 15.76 -3.43 19.20
CA ARG A 222 16.49 -2.70 18.13
C ARG A 222 15.56 -2.20 17.02
N SER A 223 14.57 -3.00 16.63
CA SER A 223 13.60 -2.61 15.60
C SER A 223 12.65 -1.51 16.08
N ARG A 224 12.30 -1.49 17.37
CA ARG A 224 11.51 -0.41 17.98
C ARG A 224 12.27 0.92 17.96
N GLU A 225 13.55 0.89 18.35
CA GLU A 225 14.45 2.04 18.26
C GLU A 225 14.55 2.56 16.82
N PHE A 226 14.74 1.66 15.84
CA PHE A 226 14.77 2.05 14.44
C PHE A 226 13.45 2.62 13.92
N PHE A 227 12.31 2.04 14.32
CA PHE A 227 11.01 2.58 13.93
C PHE A 227 10.86 4.02 14.44
N ASN A 228 11.13 4.24 15.73
CA ASN A 228 11.05 5.55 16.34
C ASN A 228 12.01 6.56 15.68
N GLN A 229 13.26 6.16 15.44
CA GLN A 229 14.24 6.97 14.73
C GLN A 229 13.76 7.36 13.32
N ARG A 230 13.09 6.46 12.60
CA ARG A 230 12.55 6.75 11.26
C ARG A 230 11.38 7.71 11.29
N VAL A 231 10.46 7.57 12.26
CA VAL A 231 9.38 8.55 12.48
C VAL A 231 9.97 9.94 12.75
N PHE A 232 10.95 10.06 13.66
CA PHE A 232 11.61 11.34 13.94
C PHE A 232 12.45 11.86 12.77
N SER A 233 13.06 10.99 11.97
CA SER A 233 13.79 11.38 10.77
C SER A 233 12.88 12.06 9.75
N VAL A 234 11.67 11.52 9.55
CA VAL A 234 10.64 12.16 8.72
C VAL A 234 10.27 13.53 9.29
N ILE A 235 9.94 13.60 10.58
CA ILE A 235 9.57 14.85 11.26
C ILE A 235 10.66 15.93 11.13
N SER A 236 11.94 15.54 11.26
CA SER A 236 13.07 16.46 11.18
C SER A 236 13.20 17.19 9.84
N LYS A 237 12.61 16.66 8.76
CA LYS A 237 12.61 17.31 7.43
C LYS A 237 11.64 18.49 7.35
N PHE A 238 10.77 18.64 8.35
CA PHE A 238 9.78 19.72 8.47
C PHE A 238 10.20 20.73 9.55
N SER A 239 11.45 21.19 9.51
CA SER A 239 12.01 22.10 10.52
C SER A 239 11.56 23.56 10.40
N ARG A 240 10.85 23.94 9.33
CA ARG A 240 10.33 25.30 9.14
C ARG A 240 8.96 25.45 9.79
N ASP A 241 8.73 26.59 10.43
CA ASP A 241 7.48 26.92 11.17
C ASP A 241 6.21 26.83 10.30
N GLU A 242 6.35 27.04 8.98
CA GLU A 242 5.27 26.94 8.00
C GLU A 242 4.65 25.53 7.89
N TYR A 243 5.31 24.48 8.39
CA TYR A 243 4.83 23.09 8.39
C TYR A 243 4.41 22.57 9.77
N SER A 244 4.18 23.47 10.72
CA SER A 244 3.82 23.12 12.10
C SER A 244 2.56 22.25 12.18
N LEU A 245 1.53 22.56 11.39
CA LEU A 245 0.29 21.78 11.34
C LEU A 245 0.52 20.37 10.77
N GLU A 246 1.22 20.25 9.64
CA GLU A 246 1.56 18.98 9.02
C GLU A 246 2.33 18.06 9.98
N LYS A 247 3.28 18.64 10.71
CA LYS A 247 4.06 17.93 11.73
C LYS A 247 3.18 17.42 12.87
N VAL A 248 2.29 18.25 13.41
CA VAL A 248 1.36 17.85 14.48
C VAL A 248 0.46 16.71 14.02
N LEU A 249 -0.11 16.81 12.82
CA LEU A 249 -0.97 15.77 12.26
C LEU A 249 -0.22 14.46 11.96
N PHE A 250 1.06 14.55 11.58
CA PHE A 250 1.90 13.36 11.42
C PHE A 250 2.17 12.66 12.74
N ILE A 251 2.52 13.43 13.78
CA ILE A 251 2.73 12.93 15.14
C ILE A 251 1.44 12.30 15.68
N ASP A 252 0.30 12.98 15.55
CA ASP A 252 -1.01 12.49 15.99
C ASP A 252 -1.36 11.10 15.43
N LYS A 253 -0.88 10.78 14.23
CA LYS A 253 -1.12 9.47 13.60
C LYS A 253 -0.05 8.42 13.90
N PHE A 254 1.22 8.81 14.07
CA PHE A 254 2.31 7.86 14.29
C PHE A 254 2.64 7.61 15.77
N ASP A 255 2.35 8.54 16.68
CA ASP A 255 2.55 8.34 18.13
C ASP A 255 1.76 7.15 18.68
N PRO A 256 0.47 6.95 18.32
CA PRO A 256 -0.27 5.75 18.71
C PRO A 256 0.42 4.46 18.24
N MET A 257 1.00 4.46 17.04
CA MET A 257 1.74 3.30 16.51
C MET A 257 3.04 3.04 17.27
N ILE A 258 3.75 4.09 17.69
CA ILE A 258 4.94 3.97 18.55
C ILE A 258 4.55 3.32 19.88
N ASN A 259 3.46 3.79 20.49
CA ASN A 259 2.98 3.28 21.76
C ASN A 259 2.53 1.81 21.65
N GLU A 260 1.77 1.48 20.61
CA GLU A 260 1.36 0.09 20.33
C GLU A 260 2.58 -0.84 20.21
N ILE A 261 3.58 -0.47 19.40
CA ILE A 261 4.82 -1.26 19.23
C ILE A 261 5.56 -1.42 20.58
N LYS A 262 5.52 -0.40 21.44
CA LYS A 262 6.16 -0.45 22.76
C LYS A 262 5.44 -1.43 23.68
N GLU A 263 4.12 -1.42 23.68
CA GLU A 263 3.25 -2.20 24.56
C GLU A 263 3.12 -3.66 24.11
N THR A 264 2.77 -3.89 22.84
CA THR A 264 2.44 -5.22 22.30
C THR A 264 3.64 -5.86 21.57
N GLY A 265 4.61 -5.06 21.14
CA GLY A 265 5.69 -5.52 20.26
C GLY A 265 5.27 -5.75 18.81
N GLN A 266 4.04 -5.40 18.45
CA GLN A 266 3.47 -5.53 17.11
C GLN A 266 2.89 -4.18 16.65
N LEU A 267 2.61 -4.06 15.36
CA LEU A 267 2.03 -2.86 14.75
C LEU A 267 0.74 -3.22 14.01
N THR A 268 -0.43 -2.82 14.47
CA THR A 268 -1.67 -3.11 13.74
C THR A 268 -1.74 -2.25 12.48
N PHE A 269 -1.98 -2.88 11.33
CA PHE A 269 -2.15 -2.15 10.08
C PHE A 269 -3.47 -1.39 10.11
N SER A 270 -3.40 -0.06 10.06
CA SER A 270 -4.55 0.84 10.03
C SER A 270 -4.71 1.50 8.67
N ASP A 271 -5.86 2.13 8.45
CA ASP A 271 -6.15 2.92 7.25
C ASP A 271 -5.09 3.99 7.01
N THR A 272 -4.50 4.54 8.08
CA THR A 272 -3.38 5.49 7.99
C THR A 272 -2.22 4.91 7.18
N LEU A 273 -1.79 3.68 7.47
CA LEU A 273 -0.65 3.06 6.79
C LEU A 273 -0.98 2.74 5.33
N GLU A 274 -2.19 2.25 5.07
CA GLU A 274 -2.65 2.04 3.69
C GLU A 274 -2.68 3.37 2.92
N ASN A 275 -3.31 4.40 3.49
CA ASN A 275 -3.40 5.73 2.89
C ASN A 275 -2.02 6.29 2.58
N CYS A 276 -1.06 6.13 3.49
CA CYS A 276 0.32 6.58 3.28
C CYS A 276 0.87 6.05 1.96
N ILE A 277 0.90 4.72 1.80
CA ILE A 277 1.53 4.10 0.62
C ILE A 277 0.71 4.33 -0.65
N ARG A 278 -0.63 4.31 -0.55
CA ARG A 278 -1.54 4.58 -1.66
C ARG A 278 -1.33 6.00 -2.22
N ASN A 279 -1.32 6.99 -1.33
CA ASN A 279 -1.20 8.39 -1.69
C ASN A 279 0.21 8.75 -2.17
N ILE A 280 1.26 8.22 -1.52
CA ILE A 280 2.65 8.37 -2.01
C ILE A 280 2.77 7.80 -3.42
N GLY A 281 2.21 6.61 -3.66
CA GLY A 281 2.21 5.99 -4.99
C GLY A 281 1.54 6.88 -6.04
N LEU A 282 0.33 7.36 -5.77
CA LEU A 282 -0.37 8.28 -6.67
C LEU A 282 0.43 9.57 -6.92
N PHE A 283 0.90 10.23 -5.86
CA PHE A 283 1.62 11.50 -5.98
C PHE A 283 2.88 11.37 -6.83
N VAL A 284 3.67 10.30 -6.63
CA VAL A 284 4.87 10.03 -7.44
C VAL A 284 4.49 9.81 -8.90
N MET A 285 3.51 8.94 -9.16
CA MET A 285 3.15 8.57 -10.52
C MET A 285 2.53 9.71 -11.32
N GLU A 286 1.70 10.52 -10.68
CA GLU A 286 1.11 11.71 -11.28
C GLU A 286 2.12 12.83 -11.50
N SER A 287 3.06 13.02 -10.57
CA SER A 287 4.13 14.00 -10.75
C SER A 287 4.99 13.64 -11.96
N LEU A 288 5.37 12.37 -12.11
CA LEU A 288 6.06 11.88 -13.31
C LEU A 288 5.24 12.09 -14.59
N LEU A 289 3.93 11.82 -14.56
CA LEU A 289 3.04 12.08 -15.70
C LEU A 289 3.05 13.56 -16.10
N LEU A 290 2.94 14.47 -15.14
CA LEU A 290 2.90 15.91 -15.43
C LEU A 290 4.23 16.42 -15.98
N CYS A 291 5.37 15.93 -15.48
CA CYS A 291 6.68 16.19 -16.08
C CYS A 291 6.71 15.77 -17.56
N ASP A 292 6.21 14.57 -17.88
CA ASP A 292 6.17 14.05 -19.26
C ASP A 292 5.22 14.86 -20.15
N ARG A 293 4.06 15.30 -19.63
CA ARG A 293 3.13 16.16 -20.37
C ARG A 293 3.76 17.52 -20.68
N LYS A 294 4.44 18.15 -19.72
CA LYS A 294 5.13 19.44 -19.89
C LYS A 294 6.24 19.36 -20.94
N SER A 295 7.11 18.34 -20.84
CA SER A 295 8.18 18.10 -21.81
C SER A 295 7.64 17.94 -23.25
N LYS A 296 6.52 17.21 -23.42
CA LYS A 296 5.84 17.07 -24.72
C LYS A 296 5.29 18.39 -25.25
N GLN A 297 4.72 19.24 -24.40
CA GLN A 297 4.20 20.55 -24.80
C GLN A 297 5.31 21.49 -25.26
N GLU A 298 6.43 21.55 -24.52
CA GLU A 298 7.60 22.36 -24.88
C GLU A 298 8.21 21.92 -26.21
N ASN A 299 8.31 20.60 -26.45
CA ASN A 299 8.79 20.06 -27.71
C ASN A 299 7.87 20.40 -28.90
N ARG A 300 6.54 20.43 -28.70
CA ARG A 300 5.59 20.86 -29.73
C ARG A 300 5.73 22.35 -30.06
N LYS A 301 5.88 23.21 -29.03
CA LYS A 301 6.12 24.66 -29.23
C LYS A 301 7.42 24.90 -30.00
N LYS A 302 8.52 24.22 -29.67
CA LYS A 302 9.81 24.33 -30.39
C LYS A 302 9.71 23.88 -31.86
N LYS A 303 8.92 22.86 -32.17
CA LYS A 303 8.68 22.43 -33.57
C LYS A 303 7.87 23.45 -34.36
N HIS A 304 6.87 24.09 -33.75
CA HIS A 304 6.07 25.12 -34.41
C HIS A 304 6.86 26.41 -34.71
N VAL A 305 7.80 26.80 -33.83
CA VAL A 305 8.64 27.99 -34.06
C VAL A 305 9.66 27.78 -35.18
N ARG A 306 10.06 26.54 -35.47
CA ARG A 306 11.00 26.21 -36.57
C ARG A 306 10.33 26.01 -37.94
N SER A 307 8.99 26.01 -37.99
CA SER A 307 8.21 25.87 -39.23
C SER A 307 7.71 27.20 -39.79
N PHE A 308 8.13 28.31 -39.19
CA PHE A 308 7.97 29.68 -39.68
C PHE A 308 9.37 30.27 -39.90
#